data_AF-A0A4S4NG57-F1
#
_entry.id   AF-A0A4S4NG57-F1
#
_cell.length_a   1.000
_cell.length_b   1.000
_cell.length_c   1.000
_cell.angle_alpha   90.00
_cell.angle_beta   90.00
_cell.angle_gamma   90.00
#
_symmetry.space_group_name_H-M   'P 1'
#
loop_
_entity.id
_entity.type
_entity.pdbx_description
1 polymer ?
#
loop_
_entity_poly.entity_id
_entity_poly.type
_entity_poly.pdbx_seq_one_letter_code
_entity_poly.pdbx_strand_id
1 'polypeptide(L)'
;MARLGKERITARMHTNDTEALLRFNVTKQRIVEICNRDFEDDPFDEAKDYSTWNRALNGKEVWEGIVASIDSLMTDQTAHPRKYLPDAGPPKVDLHLWMKQIGGATWWRDVLCFSASQSTFNAWFSGRPMASDKVAEVKDAVDQWWSKVMYACERAEYASLGRELCEASYRERHAHGLVSYFYTKVIEEGLDVDNARCLFVDLHDKAFRHHTRLIDLSDPVDPLVPIESVHSDFLRREYGEKFDEMHAQGYPDAIPKGPPPFDQQPWYVDSKWGDRRNEECPKDLNECLYGLWYRSKHRHVWNEQERRLELVLEIVEVSPDGETWLPANERQKQGWDPGTFYFMKHLHETGETPVNAYTRERQEVEAKIRDIKGKIERSGNASGDAASLLAELTSFYREIETLNS
;
A
#
# COMPACT_ATOMS: atom_id res chain seq x y z
N MET A 1 3.90 -1.66 39.94
CA MET A 1 2.62 -0.97 39.65
C MET A 1 2.07 -1.54 38.36
N ALA A 2 0.80 -1.96 38.37
CA ALA A 2 0.13 -2.66 37.28
C ALA A 2 0.04 -1.78 36.02
N ARG A 3 0.33 -2.39 34.86
CA ARG A 3 0.11 -1.80 33.53
C ARG A 3 -1.36 -1.42 33.41
N LEU A 4 -1.63 -0.14 33.17
CA LEU A 4 -2.91 0.34 32.65
C LEU A 4 -3.25 -0.48 31.41
N GLY A 5 -4.34 -1.24 31.48
CA GLY A 5 -4.86 -1.98 30.35
C GLY A 5 -5.20 -1.01 29.23
N LYS A 6 -4.58 -1.17 28.06
CA LYS A 6 -5.18 -0.70 26.80
C LYS A 6 -6.56 -1.36 26.75
N GLU A 7 -7.63 -0.59 26.94
CA GLU A 7 -8.99 -1.06 26.66
C GLU A 7 -8.99 -1.57 25.22
N ARG A 8 -9.28 -2.86 25.07
CA ARG A 8 -9.12 -3.59 23.82
C ARG A 8 -10.39 -3.36 23.01
N ILE A 9 -10.28 -2.63 21.90
CA ILE A 9 -11.43 -2.32 21.05
C ILE A 9 -11.72 -3.54 20.16
N THR A 10 -12.87 -4.15 20.40
CA THR A 10 -13.45 -5.21 19.57
C THR A 10 -14.53 -4.64 18.68
N ALA A 11 -14.69 -5.21 17.49
CA ALA A 11 -15.69 -4.78 16.51
C ALA A 11 -16.39 -5.99 15.88
N ARG A 12 -17.49 -5.72 15.17
CA ARG A 12 -18.25 -6.71 14.40
C ARG A 12 -18.49 -6.18 13.01
N MET A 13 -18.24 -7.00 12.00
CA MET A 13 -18.60 -6.67 10.63
C MET A 13 -20.09 -6.90 10.39
N HIS A 14 -20.73 -6.04 9.60
CA HIS A 14 -22.11 -6.26 9.21
C HIS A 14 -22.23 -7.48 8.29
N THR A 15 -23.26 -8.30 8.53
CA THR A 15 -23.49 -9.53 7.76
C THR A 15 -23.66 -9.25 6.26
N ASN A 16 -24.30 -8.15 5.90
CA ASN A 16 -24.49 -7.74 4.51
C ASN A 16 -23.15 -7.48 3.79
N ASP A 17 -22.19 -6.86 4.46
CA ASP A 17 -20.86 -6.55 3.90
C ASP A 17 -20.04 -7.83 3.73
N THR A 18 -20.20 -8.77 4.66
CA THR A 18 -19.60 -10.11 4.57
C THR A 18 -20.16 -10.89 3.38
N GLU A 19 -21.48 -10.86 3.17
CA GLU A 19 -22.12 -11.50 2.02
C GLU A 19 -21.67 -10.87 0.70
N ALA A 20 -21.58 -9.54 0.63
CA ALA A 20 -21.09 -8.82 -0.54
C ALA A 20 -19.65 -9.24 -0.89
N LEU A 21 -18.75 -9.28 0.10
CA LEU A 21 -17.38 -9.72 -0.08
C LEU A 21 -17.29 -11.17 -0.57
N LEU A 22 -18.15 -12.06 -0.08
CA LEU A 22 -18.17 -13.45 -0.53
C LEU A 22 -18.71 -13.61 -1.95
N ARG A 23 -19.61 -12.74 -2.40
CA ARG A 23 -20.07 -12.72 -3.79
C ARG A 23 -18.97 -12.28 -4.76
N PHE A 24 -18.07 -11.41 -4.33
CA PHE A 24 -16.91 -11.00 -5.15
C PHE A 24 -15.74 -11.99 -5.08
N ASN A 25 -15.42 -12.50 -3.89
CA ASN A 25 -14.25 -13.36 -3.69
C ASN A 25 -14.54 -14.86 -3.87
N VAL A 26 -15.82 -15.24 -4.01
CA VAL A 26 -16.37 -16.60 -4.11
C VAL A 26 -16.17 -17.46 -2.86
N THR A 27 -15.02 -17.34 -2.19
CA THR A 27 -14.64 -18.13 -1.02
C THR A 27 -14.07 -17.26 0.10
N LYS A 28 -14.28 -17.70 1.35
CA LYS A 28 -13.68 -17.07 2.54
C LYS A 28 -12.15 -17.14 2.50
N GLN A 29 -11.59 -18.25 2.02
CA GLN A 29 -10.16 -18.46 1.98
C GLN A 29 -9.43 -17.38 1.17
N ARG A 30 -10.01 -16.98 0.03
CA ARG A 30 -9.45 -15.91 -0.79
C ARG A 30 -9.39 -14.57 -0.06
N ILE A 31 -10.44 -14.24 0.71
CA ILE A 31 -10.46 -13.01 1.53
C ILE A 31 -9.35 -13.05 2.58
N VAL A 32 -9.15 -14.20 3.23
CA VAL A 32 -8.07 -14.41 4.20
C VAL A 32 -6.70 -14.20 3.56
N GLU A 33 -6.44 -14.87 2.43
CA GLU A 33 -5.17 -14.76 1.70
C GLU A 33 -4.84 -13.32 1.31
N ILE A 34 -5.84 -12.52 0.91
CA ILE A 34 -5.66 -11.12 0.53
C ILE A 34 -5.41 -10.22 1.75
N CYS A 35 -6.09 -10.49 2.87
CA CYS A 35 -6.00 -9.66 4.07
C CYS A 35 -4.86 -10.04 5.01
N ASN A 36 -4.17 -11.17 4.78
CA ASN A 36 -3.09 -11.65 5.64
C ASN A 36 -1.89 -10.68 5.65
N ARG A 37 -1.95 -9.73 6.59
CA ARG A 37 -0.82 -8.97 7.12
C ARG A 37 -0.40 -9.60 8.44
N ASP A 38 0.89 -9.57 8.77
CA ASP A 38 1.36 -9.96 10.09
C ASP A 38 0.79 -8.99 11.14
N PHE A 39 -0.20 -9.43 11.91
CA PHE A 39 -0.73 -8.66 13.03
C PHE A 39 0.04 -9.04 14.30
N GLU A 40 1.10 -8.29 14.61
CA GLU A 40 1.93 -8.49 15.81
C GLU A 40 1.14 -8.35 17.13
N ASP A 41 -0.07 -7.78 17.10
CA ASP A 41 -0.88 -7.42 18.27
C ASP A 41 -2.30 -8.06 18.34
N ASP A 42 -2.58 -9.21 17.69
CA ASP A 42 -3.87 -9.91 17.91
C ASP A 42 -3.92 -10.57 19.31
N PRO A 43 -4.86 -10.20 20.20
CA PRO A 43 -4.98 -10.81 21.53
C PRO A 43 -5.59 -12.22 21.53
N PHE A 44 -5.99 -12.78 20.38
CA PHE A 44 -6.54 -14.15 20.24
C PHE A 44 -5.48 -15.18 19.78
N ASP A 45 -4.20 -14.85 19.98
CA ASP A 45 -3.03 -15.52 19.40
C ASP A 45 -2.65 -16.87 20.02
N GLU A 46 -3.57 -17.82 19.98
CA GLU A 46 -3.25 -19.26 19.90
C GLU A 46 -3.95 -19.93 18.70
N ALA A 47 -4.67 -19.17 17.85
CA ALA A 47 -5.50 -19.72 16.77
C ALA A 47 -5.47 -18.89 15.46
N LYS A 48 -4.33 -18.22 15.19
CA LYS A 48 -4.21 -17.05 14.31
C LYS A 48 -4.61 -17.23 12.84
N ASP A 49 -4.48 -18.38 12.19
CA ASP A 49 -4.44 -18.30 10.71
C ASP A 49 -5.75 -18.56 9.97
N TYR A 50 -6.79 -19.05 10.65
CA TYR A 50 -8.08 -19.32 9.99
C TYR A 50 -9.29 -19.05 10.89
N SER A 51 -9.15 -19.19 12.21
CA SER A 51 -10.29 -19.11 13.12
C SER A 51 -10.80 -17.68 13.30
N THR A 52 -9.91 -16.68 13.37
CA THR A 52 -10.28 -15.28 13.62
C THR A 52 -10.95 -14.64 12.41
N TRP A 53 -10.42 -14.86 11.21
CA TRP A 53 -11.08 -14.44 9.97
C TRP A 53 -12.43 -15.11 9.77
N ASN A 54 -12.55 -16.40 10.05
CA ASN A 54 -13.84 -17.08 10.02
C ASN A 54 -14.82 -16.49 11.02
N ARG A 55 -14.37 -16.09 12.21
CA ARG A 55 -15.22 -15.40 13.18
C ARG A 55 -15.69 -14.05 12.63
N ALA A 56 -14.77 -13.25 12.08
CA ALA A 56 -15.07 -11.96 11.47
C ALA A 56 -16.10 -12.09 10.33
N LEU A 57 -15.83 -13.00 9.38
CA LEU A 57 -16.69 -13.34 8.23
C LEU A 57 -17.93 -14.17 8.60
N ASN A 58 -18.23 -14.33 9.89
CA ASN A 58 -19.49 -14.86 10.40
C ASN A 58 -20.20 -13.83 11.29
N GLY A 59 -19.80 -12.56 11.25
CA GLY A 59 -20.37 -11.48 12.06
C GLY A 59 -20.09 -11.59 13.56
N LYS A 60 -19.10 -12.39 13.96
CA LYS A 60 -18.69 -12.51 15.37
C LYS A 60 -17.72 -11.40 15.75
N GLU A 61 -17.70 -11.11 17.04
CA GLU A 61 -16.81 -10.13 17.63
C GLU A 61 -15.35 -10.59 17.54
N VAL A 62 -14.51 -9.70 17.00
CA VAL A 62 -13.08 -9.87 16.77
C VAL A 62 -12.35 -8.55 17.06
N TRP A 63 -11.03 -8.56 17.00
CA TRP A 63 -10.22 -7.36 17.14
C TRP A 63 -10.53 -6.34 16.02
N GLU A 64 -10.61 -5.06 16.36
CA GLU A 64 -10.98 -3.98 15.43
C GLU A 64 -10.08 -3.91 14.19
N GLY A 65 -8.77 -4.19 14.31
CA GLY A 65 -7.87 -4.14 13.17
C GLY A 65 -8.14 -5.21 12.10
N ILE A 66 -8.77 -6.33 12.46
CA ILE A 66 -9.29 -7.30 11.48
C ILE A 66 -10.45 -6.68 10.72
N VAL A 67 -11.41 -6.07 11.42
CA VAL A 67 -12.56 -5.40 10.77
C VAL A 67 -12.07 -4.28 9.85
N ALA A 68 -11.15 -3.44 10.32
CA ALA A 68 -10.55 -2.37 9.51
C ALA A 68 -9.83 -2.91 8.26
N SER A 69 -9.17 -4.08 8.35
CA SER A 69 -8.53 -4.72 7.21
C SER A 69 -9.55 -5.23 6.18
N ILE A 70 -10.68 -5.78 6.65
CA ILE A 70 -11.76 -6.23 5.74
C ILE A 70 -12.47 -5.02 5.11
N ASP A 71 -12.73 -3.95 5.87
CA ASP A 71 -13.34 -2.72 5.36
C ASP A 71 -12.43 -2.04 4.32
N SER A 72 -11.12 -2.04 4.57
CA SER A 72 -10.10 -1.57 3.62
C SER A 72 -10.12 -2.41 2.34
N LEU A 73 -10.18 -3.75 2.45
CA LEU A 73 -10.31 -4.63 1.30
C LEU A 73 -11.61 -4.36 0.52
N MET A 74 -12.74 -4.23 1.22
CA MET A 74 -14.03 -3.96 0.58
C MET A 74 -14.02 -2.63 -0.18
N THR A 75 -13.41 -1.61 0.41
CA THR A 75 -13.24 -0.30 -0.23
C THR A 75 -12.38 -0.42 -1.48
N ASP A 76 -11.22 -1.08 -1.40
CA ASP A 76 -10.30 -1.25 -2.54
C ASP A 76 -10.92 -2.13 -3.65
N GLN A 77 -11.62 -3.21 -3.30
CA GLN A 77 -12.33 -4.06 -4.28
C GLN A 77 -13.51 -3.36 -4.94
N THR A 78 -14.14 -2.42 -4.25
CA THR A 78 -15.23 -1.61 -4.82
C THR A 78 -14.70 -0.54 -5.75
N ALA A 79 -13.56 0.08 -5.42
CA ALA A 79 -12.90 1.12 -6.20
C ALA A 79 -12.14 0.56 -7.42
N HIS A 80 -11.42 -0.54 -7.21
CA HIS A 80 -10.45 -1.12 -8.14
C HIS A 80 -10.63 -2.65 -8.28
N PRO A 81 -11.82 -3.14 -8.68
CA PRO A 81 -12.12 -4.56 -8.74
C PRO A 81 -11.16 -5.35 -9.63
N ARG A 82 -10.63 -4.77 -10.72
CA ARG A 82 -9.79 -5.48 -11.69
C ARG A 82 -8.49 -6.01 -11.10
N LYS A 83 -7.93 -5.32 -10.09
CA LYS A 83 -6.73 -5.75 -9.33
C LYS A 83 -6.90 -7.13 -8.67
N TYR A 84 -8.15 -7.56 -8.48
CA TYR A 84 -8.52 -8.80 -7.82
C TYR A 84 -9.12 -9.82 -8.77
N LEU A 85 -9.01 -9.63 -10.07
CA LEU A 85 -9.45 -10.58 -11.08
C LEU A 85 -8.23 -11.08 -11.88
N PRO A 86 -8.35 -12.21 -12.61
CA PRO A 86 -7.26 -12.65 -13.46
C PRO A 86 -6.84 -11.57 -14.47
N ASP A 87 -5.53 -11.29 -14.56
CA ASP A 87 -4.97 -10.26 -15.45
C ASP A 87 -5.28 -10.49 -16.93
N ALA A 88 -5.36 -11.77 -17.33
CA ALA A 88 -5.69 -12.18 -18.68
C ALA A 88 -7.15 -12.65 -18.76
N GLY A 89 -7.82 -12.30 -19.85
CA GLY A 89 -9.16 -12.80 -20.15
C GLY A 89 -9.21 -14.32 -20.41
N PRO A 90 -10.42 -14.89 -20.57
CA PRO A 90 -10.62 -16.33 -20.68
C PRO A 90 -9.87 -16.92 -21.89
N PRO A 91 -8.90 -17.84 -21.68
CA PRO A 91 -8.10 -18.38 -22.75
C PRO A 91 -8.86 -19.43 -23.57
N LYS A 92 -8.42 -19.67 -24.81
CA LYS A 92 -8.96 -20.74 -25.66
C LYS A 92 -8.53 -22.13 -25.22
N VAL A 93 -7.30 -22.24 -24.73
CA VAL A 93 -6.70 -23.48 -24.21
C VAL A 93 -6.64 -23.36 -22.69
N ASP A 94 -6.79 -24.48 -21.97
CA ASP A 94 -6.73 -24.52 -20.51
C ASP A 94 -7.73 -23.61 -19.77
N LEU A 95 -8.90 -23.36 -20.39
CA LEU A 95 -10.00 -22.59 -19.80
C LEU A 95 -10.33 -23.05 -18.36
N HIS A 96 -10.36 -24.36 -18.12
CA HIS A 96 -10.61 -24.93 -16.79
C HIS A 96 -9.57 -24.54 -15.72
N LEU A 97 -8.30 -24.32 -16.10
CA LEU A 97 -7.27 -23.85 -15.16
C LEU A 97 -7.45 -22.37 -14.84
N TRP A 98 -7.81 -21.57 -15.84
CA TRP A 98 -8.17 -20.17 -15.63
C TRP A 98 -9.40 -20.02 -14.74
N MET A 99 -10.46 -20.80 -15.00
CA MET A 99 -11.69 -20.80 -14.20
C MET A 99 -11.46 -21.13 -12.72
N LYS A 100 -10.48 -22.01 -12.40
CA LYS A 100 -10.10 -22.36 -11.02
C LYS A 100 -9.55 -21.19 -10.21
N GLN A 101 -9.01 -20.15 -10.86
CA GLN A 101 -8.52 -18.96 -10.16
C GLN A 101 -9.65 -18.12 -9.58
N ILE A 102 -10.87 -18.27 -10.11
CA ILE A 102 -12.05 -17.50 -9.69
C ILE A 102 -12.92 -18.33 -8.76
N GLY A 103 -13.26 -19.57 -9.14
CA GLY A 103 -14.23 -20.37 -8.42
C GLY A 103 -14.18 -21.86 -8.73
N GLY A 104 -14.84 -22.65 -7.88
CA GLY A 104 -14.93 -24.11 -8.03
C GLY A 104 -15.93 -24.53 -9.11
N ALA A 105 -15.86 -25.81 -9.51
CA ALA A 105 -16.72 -26.36 -10.57
C ALA A 105 -18.22 -26.21 -10.29
N THR A 106 -18.66 -26.43 -9.05
CA THR A 106 -20.06 -26.28 -8.66
C THR A 106 -20.54 -24.85 -8.88
N TRP A 107 -19.78 -23.86 -8.40
CA TRP A 107 -20.11 -22.44 -8.57
C TRP A 107 -20.24 -22.06 -10.04
N TRP A 108 -19.28 -22.44 -10.88
CA TRP A 108 -19.33 -22.13 -12.31
C TRP A 108 -20.54 -22.71 -13.02
N ARG A 109 -20.95 -23.92 -12.64
CA ARG A 109 -22.13 -24.56 -13.21
C ARG A 109 -23.41 -23.83 -12.81
N ASP A 110 -23.51 -23.45 -11.54
CA ASP A 110 -24.67 -22.73 -11.00
C ASP A 110 -24.80 -21.34 -11.66
N VAL A 111 -23.68 -20.66 -11.90
CA VAL A 111 -23.65 -19.32 -12.50
C VAL A 111 -23.93 -19.36 -14.01
N LEU A 112 -23.30 -20.27 -14.75
CA LEU A 112 -23.34 -20.23 -16.21
C LEU A 112 -24.48 -21.04 -16.85
N CYS A 113 -25.09 -21.97 -16.10
CA CYS A 113 -26.25 -22.76 -16.55
C CYS A 113 -26.10 -23.45 -17.92
N PHE A 114 -24.89 -23.87 -18.31
CA PHE A 114 -24.65 -24.61 -19.57
C PHE A 114 -25.21 -26.04 -19.51
N SER A 115 -25.42 -26.65 -20.68
CA SER A 115 -26.14 -27.93 -20.82
C SER A 115 -25.34 -29.19 -20.43
N ALA A 116 -24.03 -29.08 -20.21
CA ALA A 116 -23.22 -30.21 -19.76
C ALA A 116 -23.67 -30.71 -18.37
N SER A 117 -23.71 -32.04 -18.20
CA SER A 117 -24.06 -32.64 -16.91
C SER A 117 -23.01 -32.32 -15.82
N GLN A 118 -23.40 -32.35 -14.54
CA GLN A 118 -22.47 -32.09 -13.42
C GLN A 118 -21.24 -32.99 -13.49
N SER A 119 -21.46 -34.28 -13.75
CA SER A 119 -20.39 -35.28 -13.72
C SER A 119 -19.43 -35.06 -14.88
N THR A 120 -19.95 -34.77 -16.07
CA THR A 120 -19.14 -34.44 -17.25
C THR A 120 -18.32 -33.17 -17.01
N PHE A 121 -18.95 -32.11 -16.50
CA PHE A 121 -18.26 -30.85 -16.25
C PHE A 121 -17.21 -30.98 -15.14
N ASN A 122 -17.53 -31.64 -14.02
CA ASN A 122 -16.56 -31.87 -12.94
C ASN A 122 -15.35 -32.68 -13.42
N ALA A 123 -15.58 -33.73 -14.23
CA ALA A 123 -14.50 -34.52 -14.82
C ALA A 123 -13.59 -33.64 -15.69
N TRP A 124 -14.18 -32.79 -16.53
CA TRP A 124 -13.43 -31.84 -17.36
C TRP A 124 -12.67 -30.81 -16.55
N PHE A 125 -13.31 -30.23 -15.55
CA PHE A 125 -12.72 -29.24 -14.66
C PHE A 125 -11.52 -29.83 -13.89
N SER A 126 -11.54 -31.13 -13.60
CA SER A 126 -10.41 -31.87 -13.03
C SER A 126 -9.34 -32.30 -14.05
N GLY A 127 -9.45 -31.93 -15.32
CA GLY A 127 -8.45 -32.18 -16.36
C GLY A 127 -8.74 -33.37 -17.29
N ARG A 128 -9.92 -33.99 -17.21
CA ARG A 128 -10.31 -35.04 -18.18
C ARG A 128 -10.86 -34.42 -19.47
N PRO A 129 -10.80 -35.13 -20.62
CA PRO A 129 -11.41 -34.63 -21.85
C PRO A 129 -12.94 -34.51 -21.75
N MET A 130 -13.49 -33.49 -22.38
CA MET A 130 -14.92 -33.32 -22.65
C MET A 130 -15.12 -33.05 -24.14
N ALA A 131 -16.29 -33.40 -24.66
CA ALA A 131 -16.62 -33.19 -26.06
C ALA A 131 -16.44 -31.71 -26.46
N SER A 132 -15.84 -31.47 -27.63
CA SER A 132 -15.38 -30.14 -28.04
C SER A 132 -16.51 -29.12 -28.18
N ASP A 133 -17.70 -29.57 -28.59
CA ASP A 133 -18.93 -28.78 -28.66
C ASP A 133 -19.35 -28.29 -27.27
N LYS A 134 -19.24 -29.14 -26.25
CA LYS A 134 -19.52 -28.75 -24.85
C LYS A 134 -18.47 -27.82 -24.27
N VAL A 135 -17.20 -27.97 -24.66
CA VAL A 135 -16.15 -27.03 -24.26
C VAL A 135 -16.39 -25.65 -24.91
N ALA A 136 -16.81 -25.61 -26.16
CA ALA A 136 -17.15 -24.37 -26.86
C ALA A 136 -18.35 -23.67 -26.19
N GLU A 137 -19.40 -24.41 -25.82
CA GLU A 137 -20.55 -23.87 -25.08
C GLU A 137 -20.13 -23.25 -23.74
N VAL A 138 -19.26 -23.92 -22.97
CA VAL A 138 -18.72 -23.37 -21.71
C VAL A 138 -17.91 -22.11 -21.99
N LYS A 139 -17.08 -22.10 -23.04
CA LYS A 139 -16.27 -20.92 -23.41
C LYS A 139 -17.14 -19.72 -23.74
N ASP A 140 -18.18 -19.91 -24.56
CA ASP A 140 -19.09 -18.85 -24.95
C ASP A 140 -19.83 -18.27 -23.72
N ALA A 141 -20.25 -19.14 -22.79
CA ALA A 141 -20.87 -18.70 -21.55
C ALA A 141 -19.90 -17.92 -20.64
N VAL A 142 -18.66 -18.40 -20.51
CA VAL A 142 -17.60 -17.69 -19.76
C VAL A 142 -17.29 -16.34 -20.39
N ASP A 143 -17.23 -16.23 -21.71
CA ASP A 143 -16.94 -14.97 -22.41
C ASP A 143 -18.04 -13.93 -22.21
N GLN A 144 -19.30 -14.37 -22.26
CA GLN A 144 -20.45 -13.50 -21.97
C GLN A 144 -20.43 -13.02 -20.52
N TRP A 145 -20.16 -13.93 -19.58
CA TRP A 145 -20.00 -13.59 -18.16
C TRP A 145 -18.85 -12.60 -17.95
N TRP A 146 -17.68 -12.88 -18.51
CA TRP A 146 -16.49 -12.03 -18.36
C TRP A 146 -16.70 -10.64 -18.95
N SER A 147 -17.39 -10.53 -20.08
CA SER A 147 -17.73 -9.25 -20.68
C SER A 147 -18.61 -8.39 -19.75
N LYS A 148 -19.56 -9.01 -19.04
CA LYS A 148 -20.38 -8.32 -18.03
C LYS A 148 -19.56 -7.89 -16.82
N VAL A 149 -18.67 -8.76 -16.33
CA VAL A 149 -17.74 -8.44 -15.23
C VAL A 149 -16.85 -7.26 -15.60
N MET A 150 -16.22 -7.29 -16.78
CA MET A 150 -15.32 -6.22 -17.22
C MET A 150 -16.05 -4.90 -17.41
N TYR A 151 -17.27 -4.93 -17.96
CA TYR A 151 -18.14 -3.75 -18.00
C TYR A 151 -18.40 -3.20 -16.59
N ALA A 152 -18.80 -4.06 -15.64
CA ALA A 152 -19.01 -3.64 -14.26
C ALA A 152 -17.73 -3.04 -13.62
N CYS A 153 -16.57 -3.66 -13.85
CA CYS A 153 -15.27 -3.13 -13.39
C CYS A 153 -14.99 -1.74 -13.97
N GLU A 154 -15.16 -1.55 -15.28
CA GLU A 154 -14.96 -0.25 -15.94
C GLU A 154 -15.86 0.83 -15.33
N ARG A 155 -17.12 0.50 -15.03
CA ARG A 155 -18.08 1.42 -14.41
C ARG A 155 -17.67 1.81 -12.99
N ALA A 156 -17.24 0.85 -12.18
CA ALA A 156 -16.75 1.08 -10.83
C ALA A 156 -15.48 1.95 -10.81
N GLU A 157 -14.48 1.56 -11.61
CA GLU A 157 -13.19 2.26 -11.69
C GLU A 157 -13.33 3.67 -12.24
N TYR A 158 -14.22 3.88 -13.21
CA TYR A 158 -14.50 5.22 -13.74
C TYR A 158 -15.12 6.14 -12.68
N ALA A 159 -16.05 5.64 -11.87
CA ALA A 159 -16.60 6.42 -10.75
C ALA A 159 -15.53 6.66 -9.67
N SER A 160 -14.66 5.69 -9.41
CA SER A 160 -13.56 5.83 -8.46
C SER A 160 -12.55 6.88 -8.90
N LEU A 161 -12.14 6.85 -10.17
CA LEU A 161 -11.28 7.86 -10.78
C LEU A 161 -11.82 9.27 -10.55
N GLY A 162 -13.12 9.49 -10.77
CA GLY A 162 -13.73 10.79 -10.48
C GLY A 162 -13.59 11.21 -9.01
N ARG A 163 -13.80 10.30 -8.05
CA ARG A 163 -13.63 10.58 -6.61
C ARG A 163 -12.17 10.88 -6.27
N GLU A 164 -11.25 10.06 -6.76
CA GLU A 164 -9.80 10.19 -6.51
C GLU A 164 -9.23 11.50 -7.07
N LEU A 165 -9.60 11.86 -8.31
CA LEU A 165 -9.21 13.14 -8.90
C LEU A 165 -9.71 14.32 -8.06
N CYS A 166 -10.95 14.25 -7.56
CA CYS A 166 -11.51 15.29 -6.69
C CYS A 166 -10.78 15.36 -5.35
N GLU A 167 -10.57 14.22 -4.69
CA GLU A 167 -9.87 14.14 -3.40
C GLU A 167 -8.43 14.67 -3.52
N ALA A 168 -7.72 14.28 -4.59
CA ALA A 168 -6.40 14.79 -4.90
C ALA A 168 -6.38 16.30 -5.16
N SER A 169 -7.49 16.89 -5.60
CA SER A 169 -7.60 18.35 -5.84
C SER A 169 -7.86 19.16 -4.56
N TYR A 170 -8.35 18.52 -3.49
CA TYR A 170 -8.47 19.18 -2.18
C TYR A 170 -7.15 19.24 -1.43
N ARG A 171 -6.24 18.31 -1.74
CA ARG A 171 -4.84 18.38 -1.31
C ARG A 171 -4.14 19.34 -2.27
N GLU A 172 -3.11 20.04 -1.81
CA GLU A 172 -2.34 21.04 -2.60
C GLU A 172 -1.98 20.51 -4.01
N ARG A 173 -1.58 21.40 -4.94
CA ARG A 173 -1.21 21.09 -6.35
C ARG A 173 -0.76 19.65 -6.57
N HIS A 174 -1.63 18.85 -7.19
CA HIS A 174 -1.41 17.42 -7.35
C HIS A 174 -1.38 17.00 -8.82
N ALA A 175 -0.40 16.17 -9.17
CA ALA A 175 -0.21 15.61 -10.51
C ALA A 175 -1.44 14.82 -11.00
N HIS A 176 -2.07 14.13 -10.05
CA HIS A 176 -3.28 13.33 -10.25
C HIS A 176 -4.55 14.06 -9.79
N GLY A 177 -4.54 15.39 -9.70
CA GLY A 177 -5.73 16.19 -9.44
C GLY A 177 -6.56 16.43 -10.72
N LEU A 178 -7.81 16.85 -10.55
CA LEU A 178 -8.73 17.22 -11.64
C LEU A 178 -8.12 18.25 -12.59
N VAL A 179 -7.48 19.29 -12.06
CA VAL A 179 -6.91 20.38 -12.87
C VAL A 179 -5.81 19.85 -13.81
N SER A 180 -4.86 19.09 -13.26
CA SER A 180 -3.80 18.42 -14.03
C SER A 180 -4.36 17.41 -15.04
N TYR A 181 -5.39 16.66 -14.66
CA TYR A 181 -6.06 15.70 -15.55
C TYR A 181 -6.68 16.39 -16.76
N PHE A 182 -7.47 17.46 -16.56
CA PHE A 182 -8.13 18.15 -17.67
C PHE A 182 -7.19 19.04 -18.48
N TYR A 183 -6.13 19.59 -17.87
CA TYR A 183 -5.03 20.19 -18.62
C TYR A 183 -4.40 19.17 -19.57
N THR A 184 -4.09 17.97 -19.06
CA THR A 184 -3.55 16.88 -19.89
C THR A 184 -4.49 16.57 -21.06
N LYS A 185 -5.79 16.41 -20.79
CA LYS A 185 -6.77 16.06 -21.84
C LYS A 185 -6.87 17.14 -22.90
N VAL A 186 -7.05 18.40 -22.52
CA VAL A 186 -7.33 19.49 -23.47
C VAL A 186 -6.06 20.01 -24.13
N ILE A 187 -5.01 20.28 -23.34
CA ILE A 187 -3.80 20.97 -23.82
C ILE A 187 -2.78 19.98 -24.39
N GLU A 188 -2.52 18.87 -23.72
CA GLU A 188 -1.47 17.93 -24.12
C GLU A 188 -1.96 16.86 -25.10
N GLU A 189 -3.18 16.35 -24.90
CA GLU A 189 -3.79 15.30 -25.75
C GLU A 189 -4.71 15.86 -26.84
N GLY A 190 -5.02 17.17 -26.81
CA GLY A 190 -5.82 17.84 -27.84
C GLY A 190 -7.29 17.46 -27.85
N LEU A 191 -7.85 17.01 -26.71
CA LEU A 191 -9.28 16.78 -26.58
C LEU A 191 -10.03 18.09 -26.72
N ASP A 192 -11.03 18.09 -27.62
CA ASP A 192 -11.93 19.22 -27.81
C ASP A 192 -12.58 19.65 -26.47
N VAL A 193 -12.71 20.98 -26.28
CA VAL A 193 -13.15 21.57 -25.01
C VAL A 193 -14.57 21.15 -24.65
N ASP A 194 -15.48 21.03 -25.62
CA ASP A 194 -16.85 20.62 -25.36
C ASP A 194 -16.91 19.14 -24.94
N ASN A 195 -16.12 18.28 -25.59
CA ASN A 195 -15.97 16.88 -25.18
C ASN A 195 -15.34 16.75 -23.78
N ALA A 196 -14.35 17.58 -23.46
CA ALA A 196 -13.74 17.63 -22.14
C ALA A 196 -14.74 18.11 -21.07
N ARG A 197 -15.60 19.10 -21.38
CA ARG A 197 -16.69 19.53 -20.49
C ARG A 197 -17.67 18.39 -20.23
N CYS A 198 -18.10 17.67 -21.26
CA CYS A 198 -18.97 16.52 -21.12
C CYS A 198 -18.34 15.43 -20.23
N LEU A 199 -17.06 15.15 -20.43
CA LEU A 199 -16.31 14.20 -19.60
C LEU A 199 -16.21 14.66 -18.13
N PHE A 200 -15.95 15.94 -17.89
CA PHE A 200 -15.89 16.52 -16.54
C PHE A 200 -17.21 16.36 -15.80
N VAL A 201 -18.31 16.70 -16.47
CA VAL A 201 -19.66 16.60 -15.90
C VAL A 201 -20.02 15.13 -15.63
N ASP A 202 -19.73 14.22 -16.57
CA ASP A 202 -20.03 12.80 -16.39
C ASP A 202 -19.19 12.15 -15.27
N LEU A 203 -17.89 12.48 -15.17
CA LEU A 203 -17.04 12.01 -14.05
C LEU A 203 -17.61 12.44 -12.69
N HIS A 204 -18.02 13.70 -12.55
CA HIS A 204 -18.62 14.18 -11.29
C HIS A 204 -19.99 13.53 -11.03
N ASP A 205 -20.81 13.34 -12.07
CA ASP A 205 -22.10 12.65 -11.99
C ASP A 205 -21.89 11.20 -11.49
N LYS A 206 -20.94 10.45 -12.05
CA LYS A 206 -20.67 9.07 -11.61
C LYS A 206 -20.04 9.01 -10.22
N ALA A 207 -19.11 9.92 -9.90
CA ALA A 207 -18.44 9.94 -8.61
C ALA A 207 -19.37 10.29 -7.44
N PHE A 208 -20.29 11.26 -7.61
CA PHE A 208 -21.03 11.83 -6.47
C PHE A 208 -22.54 11.58 -6.49
N ARG A 209 -23.10 11.16 -7.64
CA ARG A 209 -24.53 10.82 -7.75
C ARG A 209 -24.79 9.32 -7.67
N HIS A 210 -23.75 8.50 -7.51
CA HIS A 210 -23.88 7.06 -7.45
C HIS A 210 -23.13 6.49 -6.25
N HIS A 211 -23.76 5.54 -5.56
CA HIS A 211 -23.06 4.60 -4.72
C HIS A 211 -22.49 3.50 -5.60
N THR A 212 -21.19 3.24 -5.48
CA THR A 212 -20.59 2.05 -6.10
C THR A 212 -20.78 0.89 -5.13
N ARG A 213 -21.42 -0.19 -5.58
CA ARG A 213 -21.50 -1.45 -4.84
C ARG A 213 -20.40 -2.39 -5.29
N LEU A 214 -19.98 -3.27 -4.39
CA LEU A 214 -19.10 -4.37 -4.75
C LEU A 214 -19.80 -5.29 -5.78
N ILE A 215 -19.05 -5.74 -6.77
CA ILE A 215 -19.57 -6.56 -7.88
C ILE A 215 -19.94 -7.95 -7.34
N ASP A 216 -21.12 -8.44 -7.71
CA ASP A 216 -21.50 -9.84 -7.50
C ASP A 216 -21.01 -10.67 -8.70
N LEU A 217 -20.03 -11.56 -8.50
CA LEU A 217 -19.53 -12.38 -9.61
C LEU A 217 -20.53 -13.45 -10.06
N SER A 218 -21.55 -13.77 -9.27
CA SER A 218 -22.60 -14.71 -9.69
C SER A 218 -23.64 -14.06 -10.59
N ASP A 219 -23.83 -12.74 -10.46
CA ASP A 219 -24.71 -11.93 -11.31
C ASP A 219 -24.11 -10.54 -11.56
N PRO A 220 -23.12 -10.42 -12.47
CA PRO A 220 -22.42 -9.17 -12.71
C PRO A 220 -23.36 -8.17 -13.40
N VAL A 221 -23.79 -7.17 -12.64
CA VAL A 221 -24.59 -6.02 -13.08
C VAL A 221 -23.83 -4.71 -12.90
N ASP A 222 -24.35 -3.59 -13.44
CA ASP A 222 -23.73 -2.26 -13.23
C ASP A 222 -23.67 -1.96 -11.71
N PRO A 223 -22.46 -1.74 -11.15
CA PRO A 223 -22.30 -1.52 -9.72
C PRO A 223 -22.73 -0.12 -9.27
N LEU A 224 -22.98 0.81 -10.20
CA LEU A 224 -23.38 2.17 -9.89
C LEU A 224 -24.88 2.24 -9.61
N VAL A 225 -25.22 2.47 -8.35
CA VAL A 225 -26.60 2.68 -7.90
C VAL A 225 -26.87 4.17 -7.75
N PRO A 226 -27.83 4.75 -8.49
CA PRO A 226 -28.16 6.16 -8.38
C PRO A 226 -28.59 6.53 -6.96
N ILE A 227 -28.08 7.65 -6.48
CA ILE A 227 -28.55 8.32 -5.27
C ILE A 227 -29.75 9.15 -5.68
N GLU A 228 -30.93 8.84 -5.12
CA GLU A 228 -32.13 9.65 -5.34
C GLU A 228 -31.86 11.09 -4.90
N SER A 229 -31.91 12.02 -5.85
CA SER A 229 -31.80 13.44 -5.54
C SER A 229 -32.54 14.29 -6.56
N VAL A 230 -33.35 15.18 -6.01
CA VAL A 230 -34.29 16.09 -6.70
C VAL A 230 -33.59 17.17 -7.55
N HIS A 231 -32.25 17.27 -7.48
CA HIS A 231 -31.47 18.38 -8.07
C HIS A 231 -30.47 17.93 -9.16
N SER A 232 -30.74 16.85 -9.92
CA SER A 232 -29.77 16.31 -10.90
C SER A 232 -29.32 17.34 -11.94
N ASP A 233 -30.26 18.09 -12.50
CA ASP A 233 -30.00 18.98 -13.63
C ASP A 233 -29.30 20.26 -13.19
N PHE A 234 -29.58 20.70 -11.96
CA PHE A 234 -28.88 21.82 -11.34
C PHE A 234 -27.39 21.50 -11.14
N LEU A 235 -27.07 20.34 -10.55
CA LEU A 235 -25.68 19.95 -10.30
C LEU A 235 -24.88 19.76 -11.59
N ARG A 236 -25.50 19.17 -12.63
CA ARG A 236 -24.85 19.02 -13.94
C ARG A 236 -24.48 20.37 -14.56
N ARG A 237 -25.34 21.39 -14.40
CA ARG A 237 -25.04 22.75 -14.83
C ARG A 237 -23.89 23.34 -14.03
N GLU A 238 -23.93 23.20 -12.70
CA GLU A 238 -22.87 23.69 -11.80
C GLU A 238 -21.50 23.06 -12.13
N TYR A 239 -21.45 21.76 -12.44
CA TYR A 239 -20.20 21.12 -12.87
C TYR A 239 -19.71 21.64 -14.23
N GLY A 240 -20.63 21.95 -15.15
CA GLY A 240 -20.28 22.60 -16.42
C GLY A 240 -19.66 23.98 -16.21
N GLU A 241 -20.27 24.80 -15.36
CA GLU A 241 -19.78 26.13 -15.00
C GLU A 241 -18.39 26.05 -14.32
N LYS A 242 -18.17 25.09 -13.42
CA LYS A 242 -16.85 24.84 -12.79
C LYS A 242 -15.78 24.46 -13.80
N PHE A 243 -16.12 23.64 -14.79
CA PHE A 243 -15.18 23.31 -15.87
C PHE A 243 -14.84 24.54 -16.70
N ASP A 244 -15.84 25.34 -17.07
CA ASP A 244 -15.65 26.55 -17.86
C ASP A 244 -14.77 27.57 -17.14
N GLU A 245 -14.97 27.74 -15.82
CA GLU A 245 -14.12 28.58 -14.97
C GLU A 245 -12.67 28.08 -14.95
N MET A 246 -12.45 26.79 -14.70
CA MET A 246 -11.12 26.16 -14.71
C MET A 246 -10.41 26.37 -16.05
N HIS A 247 -11.12 26.19 -17.16
CA HIS A 247 -10.59 26.37 -18.51
C HIS A 247 -10.27 27.85 -18.80
N ALA A 248 -11.16 28.77 -18.42
CA ALA A 248 -10.96 30.22 -18.61
C ALA A 248 -9.75 30.76 -17.82
N GLN A 249 -9.46 30.16 -16.66
CA GLN A 249 -8.27 30.48 -15.85
C GLN A 249 -6.98 29.84 -16.39
N GLY A 250 -7.06 29.01 -17.43
CA GLY A 250 -5.89 28.35 -18.02
C GLY A 250 -5.28 27.26 -17.15
N TYR A 251 -6.08 26.59 -16.31
CA TYR A 251 -5.64 25.50 -15.42
C TYR A 251 -4.49 25.89 -14.46
N PRO A 252 -4.72 26.85 -13.53
CA PRO A 252 -3.65 27.53 -12.77
C PRO A 252 -2.78 26.62 -11.88
N ASP A 253 -3.30 25.44 -11.53
CA ASP A 253 -2.64 24.45 -10.66
C ASP A 253 -2.28 23.15 -11.39
N ALA A 254 -2.36 23.14 -12.72
CA ALA A 254 -1.99 21.98 -13.50
C ALA A 254 -0.49 21.70 -13.43
N ILE A 255 -0.16 20.43 -13.23
CA ILE A 255 1.20 19.92 -13.39
C ILE A 255 1.28 19.21 -14.74
N PRO A 256 2.06 19.72 -15.71
CA PRO A 256 2.20 19.12 -17.04
C PRO A 256 2.85 17.74 -16.96
N LYS A 257 2.67 16.90 -17.99
CA LYS A 257 3.44 15.65 -18.15
C LYS A 257 4.91 15.96 -18.42
N GLY A 258 5.16 16.96 -19.25
CA GLY A 258 6.52 17.43 -19.53
C GLY A 258 7.10 18.20 -18.35
N PRO A 259 8.44 18.19 -18.17
CA PRO A 259 9.05 18.94 -17.09
C PRO A 259 8.82 20.45 -17.24
N PRO A 260 8.44 21.16 -16.16
CA PRO A 260 8.55 22.61 -16.15
C PRO A 260 10.02 23.02 -16.29
N PRO A 261 10.34 24.29 -16.60
CA PRO A 261 11.73 24.74 -16.58
C PRO A 261 12.37 24.51 -15.19
N PHE A 262 13.43 23.70 -15.14
CA PHE A 262 14.18 23.43 -13.90
C PHE A 262 15.68 23.33 -14.21
N ASP A 263 16.51 23.52 -13.18
CA ASP A 263 17.96 23.40 -13.33
C ASP A 263 18.37 21.92 -13.41
N GLN A 264 18.84 21.52 -14.59
CA GLN A 264 19.35 20.19 -14.87
C GLN A 264 20.84 20.07 -14.54
N GLN A 265 21.53 21.18 -14.24
CA GLN A 265 22.95 21.14 -13.93
C GLN A 265 23.17 20.42 -12.61
N PRO A 266 24.02 19.37 -12.59
CA PRO A 266 24.37 18.73 -11.35
C PRO A 266 25.22 19.68 -10.50
N TRP A 267 25.03 19.62 -9.18
CA TRP A 267 25.92 20.26 -8.23
C TRP A 267 26.58 19.21 -7.33
N TYR A 268 27.66 19.60 -6.68
CA TYR A 268 28.46 18.70 -5.86
C TYR A 268 28.42 19.12 -4.40
N VAL A 269 28.22 18.16 -3.51
CA VAL A 269 28.21 18.36 -2.07
C VAL A 269 29.24 17.43 -1.45
N ASP A 270 30.20 18.04 -0.77
CA ASP A 270 31.24 17.34 -0.03
C ASP A 270 30.75 17.09 1.40
N SER A 271 30.97 15.88 1.91
CA SER A 271 30.55 15.46 3.24
C SER A 271 31.48 14.38 3.76
N LYS A 272 31.31 13.97 5.01
CA LYS A 272 32.18 13.00 5.68
C LYS A 272 31.33 11.97 6.42
N TRP A 273 31.64 10.69 6.24
CA TRP A 273 30.99 9.60 6.96
C TRP A 273 31.53 9.49 8.39
N GLY A 274 30.67 9.14 9.35
CA GLY A 274 31.05 8.99 10.75
C GLY A 274 31.30 10.31 11.50
N ASP A 275 30.88 11.44 10.94
CA ASP A 275 31.02 12.79 11.52
C ASP A 275 29.66 13.38 11.98
N ARG A 276 28.55 12.69 11.72
CA ARG A 276 27.19 13.17 12.05
C ARG A 276 26.59 12.43 13.26
N ARG A 277 26.04 13.20 14.19
CA ARG A 277 25.27 12.75 15.37
C ARG A 277 23.97 11.97 15.05
N ASN A 278 23.60 11.85 13.78
CA ASN A 278 22.35 11.23 13.30
C ASN A 278 22.59 9.94 12.48
N GLU A 279 23.81 9.40 12.48
CA GLU A 279 24.10 8.10 11.86
C GLU A 279 23.87 7.01 12.92
N GLU A 280 22.73 6.30 12.84
CA GLU A 280 22.56 5.03 13.56
C GLU A 280 23.72 4.12 13.12
N CYS A 281 24.65 3.83 14.03
CA CYS A 281 26.00 3.37 13.67
C CYS A 281 26.25 1.92 14.05
N PRO A 282 25.89 0.94 13.19
CA PRO A 282 26.54 -0.35 13.19
C PRO A 282 27.96 -0.16 12.61
N LYS A 283 28.93 0.14 13.50
CA LYS A 283 30.34 0.36 13.15
C LYS A 283 30.94 -0.80 12.34
N ASP A 284 30.44 -2.01 12.55
CA ASP A 284 30.81 -3.24 11.87
C ASP A 284 30.42 -3.28 10.38
N LEU A 285 29.34 -2.61 9.99
CA LEU A 285 28.86 -2.60 8.58
C LEU A 285 29.55 -1.53 7.72
N ASN A 286 30.03 -0.46 8.35
CA ASN A 286 30.55 0.74 7.66
C ASN A 286 32.00 1.08 8.01
N GLU A 287 32.75 0.17 8.65
CA GLU A 287 34.14 0.41 9.09
C GLU A 287 35.01 1.01 7.97
N CYS A 288 34.91 0.46 6.75
CA CYS A 288 35.68 0.91 5.59
C CYS A 288 35.32 2.31 5.07
N LEU A 289 34.20 2.90 5.51
CA LEU A 289 33.73 4.23 5.14
C LEU A 289 33.99 5.26 6.24
N TYR A 290 34.22 4.83 7.47
CA TYR A 290 34.29 5.72 8.62
C TYR A 290 35.41 6.75 8.48
N GLY A 291 35.07 8.03 8.66
CA GLY A 291 36.02 9.13 8.58
C GLY A 291 36.47 9.51 7.17
N LEU A 292 36.02 8.81 6.13
CA LEU A 292 36.30 9.19 4.75
C LEU A 292 35.40 10.36 4.33
N TRP A 293 36.00 11.32 3.62
CA TRP A 293 35.25 12.33 2.88
C TRP A 293 34.69 11.71 1.60
N TYR A 294 33.52 12.18 1.20
CA TYR A 294 32.87 11.80 -0.04
C TYR A 294 32.28 13.04 -0.72
N ARG A 295 32.32 13.02 -2.05
CA ARG A 295 31.66 14.00 -2.90
C ARG A 295 30.46 13.34 -3.54
N SER A 296 29.30 13.88 -3.25
CA SER A 296 28.04 13.47 -3.83
C SER A 296 27.66 14.40 -4.97
N LYS A 297 27.35 13.83 -6.13
CA LYS A 297 26.74 14.51 -7.26
C LYS A 297 25.24 14.49 -7.08
N HIS A 298 24.66 15.68 -6.98
CA HIS A 298 23.23 15.90 -6.85
C HIS A 298 22.70 16.38 -8.19
N ARG A 299 21.57 15.83 -8.63
CA ARG A 299 20.86 16.33 -9.80
C ARG A 299 19.37 16.17 -9.61
N HIS A 300 18.61 17.15 -10.09
CA HIS A 300 17.18 16.98 -10.24
C HIS A 300 16.89 16.15 -11.49
N VAL A 301 15.96 15.22 -11.37
CA VAL A 301 15.40 14.45 -12.49
C VAL A 301 13.89 14.62 -12.44
N TRP A 302 13.27 14.88 -13.57
CA TRP A 302 11.82 14.89 -13.67
C TRP A 302 11.29 13.45 -13.70
N ASN A 303 10.49 13.08 -12.72
CA ASN A 303 9.71 11.86 -12.74
C ASN A 303 8.40 12.16 -13.48
N GLU A 304 8.27 11.66 -14.72
CA GLU A 304 7.11 11.88 -15.57
C GLU A 304 5.83 11.21 -15.02
N GLN A 305 5.97 10.06 -14.36
CA GLN A 305 4.85 9.31 -13.81
C GLN A 305 4.25 10.05 -12.60
N GLU A 306 5.11 10.48 -11.68
CA GLU A 306 4.73 11.21 -10.47
C GLU A 306 4.57 12.72 -10.70
N ARG A 307 4.93 13.18 -11.91
CA ARG A 307 5.04 14.59 -12.33
C ARG A 307 5.69 15.49 -11.27
N ARG A 308 6.86 15.10 -10.79
CA ARG A 308 7.62 15.86 -9.78
C ARG A 308 9.11 15.80 -10.03
N LEU A 309 9.82 16.79 -9.49
CA LEU A 309 11.29 16.76 -9.44
C LEU A 309 11.74 15.84 -8.33
N GLU A 310 12.55 14.85 -8.67
CA GLU A 310 13.22 13.96 -7.74
C GLU A 310 14.69 14.31 -7.66
N LEU A 311 15.23 14.34 -6.44
CA LEU A 311 16.65 14.53 -6.21
C LEU A 311 17.35 13.18 -6.30
N VAL A 312 18.19 13.01 -7.31
CA VAL A 312 19.07 11.85 -7.43
C VAL A 312 20.45 12.23 -6.89
N LEU A 313 20.93 11.42 -5.97
CA LEU A 313 22.24 11.55 -5.34
C LEU A 313 23.12 10.34 -5.68
N GLU A 314 24.35 10.63 -6.10
CA GLU A 314 25.35 9.62 -6.45
C GLU A 314 26.69 9.99 -5.83
N ILE A 315 27.31 9.09 -5.07
CA ILE A 315 28.67 9.30 -4.57
C ILE A 315 29.66 9.02 -5.71
N VAL A 316 30.39 10.05 -6.13
CA VAL A 316 31.26 9.97 -7.31
C VAL A 316 32.73 9.90 -6.95
N GLU A 317 33.14 10.54 -5.86
CA GLU A 317 34.52 10.59 -5.41
C GLU A 317 34.58 10.44 -3.89
N VAL A 318 35.71 9.92 -3.41
CA VAL A 318 36.05 9.81 -1.99
C VAL A 318 37.44 10.36 -1.74
N SER A 319 37.68 10.78 -0.52
CA SER A 319 38.96 11.35 -0.11
C SER A 319 39.28 10.99 1.34
N PRO A 320 40.47 10.43 1.64
CA PRO A 320 40.89 10.20 3.02
C PRO A 320 41.16 11.49 3.80
N ASP A 321 41.60 12.55 3.11
CA ASP A 321 42.08 13.79 3.69
C ASP A 321 41.14 15.00 3.44
N GLY A 322 40.20 14.88 2.51
CA GLY A 322 39.32 15.96 2.06
C GLY A 322 39.94 16.85 0.98
N GLU A 323 41.16 16.55 0.55
CA GLU A 323 41.93 17.33 -0.42
C GLU A 323 42.18 16.53 -1.71
N THR A 324 42.59 15.27 -1.56
CA THR A 324 42.90 14.37 -2.68
C THR A 324 41.70 13.49 -2.98
N TRP A 325 41.03 13.77 -4.10
CA TRP A 325 39.82 13.07 -4.53
C TRP A 325 40.12 11.91 -5.48
N LEU A 326 39.56 10.75 -5.19
CA LEU A 326 39.67 9.53 -6.00
C LEU A 326 38.27 9.05 -6.41
N PRO A 327 38.12 8.44 -7.59
CA PRO A 327 36.84 7.85 -8.00
C PRO A 327 36.33 6.84 -6.97
N ALA A 328 35.05 6.93 -6.61
CA ALA A 328 34.42 6.01 -5.68
C ALA A 328 34.33 4.60 -6.28
N ASN A 329 34.71 3.58 -5.50
CA ASN A 329 34.50 2.18 -5.84
C ASN A 329 33.05 1.75 -5.58
N GLU A 330 32.67 0.55 -6.00
CA GLU A 330 31.29 0.06 -5.87
C GLU A 330 30.78 0.03 -4.42
N ARG A 331 31.62 -0.30 -3.43
CA ARG A 331 31.22 -0.27 -2.01
C ARG A 331 31.00 1.15 -1.51
N GLN A 332 31.80 2.11 -1.97
CA GLN A 332 31.68 3.52 -1.62
C GLN A 332 30.45 4.17 -2.27
N LYS A 333 30.12 3.79 -3.51
CA LYS A 333 28.90 4.23 -4.20
C LYS A 333 27.62 3.79 -3.50
N GLN A 334 27.62 2.61 -2.87
CA GLN A 334 26.50 2.12 -2.05
C GLN A 334 26.22 3.01 -0.84
N GLY A 335 27.23 3.78 -0.38
CA GLY A 335 27.07 4.71 0.72
C GLY A 335 26.99 4.07 2.10
N TRP A 336 26.49 4.84 3.06
CA TRP A 336 26.34 4.42 4.45
C TRP A 336 25.17 3.44 4.59
N ASP A 337 25.44 2.26 5.16
CA ASP A 337 24.41 1.25 5.44
C ASP A 337 23.85 1.47 6.85
N PRO A 338 22.59 1.90 7.01
CA PRO A 338 21.99 2.06 8.34
C PRO A 338 21.74 0.72 9.05
N GLY A 339 22.00 -0.41 8.40
CA GLY A 339 21.76 -1.75 8.93
C GLY A 339 20.35 -2.25 8.69
N THR A 340 19.47 -1.46 8.05
CA THR A 340 18.06 -1.85 7.79
C THR A 340 17.95 -3.09 6.91
N PHE A 341 18.83 -3.27 5.93
CA PHE A 341 18.80 -4.47 5.09
C PHE A 341 19.14 -5.74 5.89
N TYR A 342 20.21 -5.69 6.69
CA TYR A 342 20.58 -6.78 7.60
C TYR A 342 19.52 -7.02 8.66
N PHE A 343 18.89 -5.94 9.14
CA PHE A 343 17.76 -5.99 10.04
C PHE A 343 16.61 -6.81 9.46
N MET A 344 16.13 -6.42 8.28
CA MET A 344 15.01 -7.07 7.59
C MET A 344 15.34 -8.50 7.18
N LYS A 345 16.57 -8.76 6.74
CA LYS A 345 17.02 -10.11 6.37
C LYS A 345 17.03 -11.04 7.58
N HIS A 346 17.62 -10.62 8.70
CA HIS A 346 17.65 -11.45 9.90
C HIS A 346 16.25 -11.66 10.47
N LEU A 347 15.42 -10.61 10.53
CA LEU A 347 14.01 -10.74 10.94
C LEU A 347 13.26 -11.78 10.08
N HIS A 348 13.49 -11.77 8.77
CA HIS A 348 12.88 -12.75 7.86
C HIS A 348 13.46 -14.17 8.00
N GLU A 349 14.73 -14.30 8.38
CA GLU A 349 15.42 -15.60 8.50
C GLU A 349 15.20 -16.27 9.87
N THR A 350 15.09 -15.48 10.95
CA THR A 350 15.05 -15.99 12.33
C THR A 350 13.74 -15.68 13.07
N GLY A 351 12.93 -14.74 12.57
CA GLY A 351 11.74 -14.23 13.27
C GLY A 351 12.07 -13.39 14.51
N GLU A 352 13.35 -13.11 14.76
CA GLU A 352 13.84 -12.35 15.91
C GLU A 352 14.42 -11.00 15.46
N THR A 353 14.29 -9.97 16.30
CA THR A 353 14.93 -8.69 16.06
C THR A 353 16.45 -8.86 16.19
N PRO A 354 17.25 -8.65 15.12
CA PRO A 354 18.69 -8.80 15.20
C PRO A 354 19.29 -7.84 16.22
N VAL A 355 20.17 -8.37 17.06
CA VAL A 355 20.98 -7.56 17.96
C VAL A 355 22.31 -7.25 17.24
N ASN A 356 22.36 -6.13 16.51
CA ASN A 356 23.64 -5.59 16.03
C ASN A 356 24.53 -5.15 17.21
N ALA A 357 25.83 -4.95 16.99
CA ALA A 357 26.75 -4.64 18.10
C ALA A 357 26.33 -3.40 18.91
N TYR A 358 25.76 -2.40 18.25
CA TYR A 358 25.21 -1.20 18.89
C TYR A 358 23.99 -1.49 19.78
N THR A 359 23.01 -2.24 19.28
CA THR A 359 21.83 -2.65 20.07
C THR A 359 22.21 -3.57 21.22
N ARG A 360 23.25 -4.39 21.05
CA ARG A 360 23.82 -5.22 22.13
C ARG A 360 24.45 -4.34 23.22
N GLU A 361 25.35 -3.44 22.85
CA GLU A 361 26.01 -2.51 23.79
C GLU A 361 24.98 -1.64 24.51
N ARG A 362 23.98 -1.12 23.79
CA ARG A 362 22.88 -0.36 24.38
C ARG A 362 22.02 -1.19 25.32
N GLN A 363 21.60 -2.39 24.91
CA GLN A 363 20.81 -3.29 25.76
C GLN A 363 21.59 -3.70 27.02
N GLU A 364 22.90 -3.90 26.93
CA GLU A 364 23.77 -4.18 28.06
C GLU A 364 23.83 -3.00 29.05
N VAL A 365 23.99 -1.77 28.55
CA VAL A 365 24.00 -0.57 29.42
C VAL A 365 22.61 -0.30 30.01
N GLU A 366 21.53 -0.46 29.24
CA GLU A 366 20.15 -0.35 29.75
C GLU A 366 19.83 -1.43 30.79
N ALA A 367 20.35 -2.64 30.64
CA ALA A 367 20.24 -3.71 31.63
C ALA A 367 21.00 -3.36 32.92
N LYS A 368 22.21 -2.80 32.82
CA LYS A 368 22.98 -2.30 33.97
C LYS A 368 22.25 -1.17 34.70
N ILE A 369 21.64 -0.22 33.97
CA ILE A 369 20.81 0.85 34.56
C ILE A 369 19.61 0.26 35.32
N ARG A 370 18.92 -0.72 34.72
CA ARG A 370 17.77 -1.37 35.34
C ARG A 370 18.16 -2.11 36.62
N ASP A 371 19.30 -2.79 36.61
CA ASP A 371 19.84 -3.48 37.78
C ASP A 371 20.22 -2.49 38.90
N ILE A 372 20.91 -1.39 38.58
CA ILE A 372 21.27 -0.36 39.56
C ILE A 372 20.03 0.34 40.12
N LYS A 373 19.04 0.69 39.29
CA LYS A 373 17.77 1.23 39.79
C LYS A 373 17.09 0.27 40.77
N GLY A 374 17.05 -1.02 40.44
CA GLY A 374 16.53 -2.04 41.33
C GLY A 374 17.35 -2.20 42.62
N LYS A 375 18.66 -1.94 42.61
CA LYS A 375 19.52 -1.92 43.80
C LYS A 375 19.26 -0.67 44.66
N ILE A 376 19.07 0.50 44.06
CA ILE A 376 18.72 1.74 44.75
C ILE A 376 17.35 1.61 45.44
N GLU A 377 16.35 1.08 44.75
CA GLU A 377 15.01 0.86 45.31
C GLU A 377 15.01 -0.14 46.48
N ARG A 378 15.89 -1.16 46.44
CA ARG A 378 16.02 -2.16 47.51
C ARG A 378 16.90 -1.74 48.68
N SER A 379 17.82 -0.79 48.49
CA SER A 379 18.81 -0.37 49.51
C SER A 379 18.32 0.71 50.47
N GLY A 380 17.10 1.25 50.27
CA GLY A 380 16.36 2.02 51.26
C GLY A 380 17.18 2.99 52.12
N ASN A 381 17.53 4.16 51.58
CA ASN A 381 18.09 5.33 52.28
C ASN A 381 19.25 5.07 53.28
N ALA A 382 20.04 4.01 53.12
CA ALA A 382 21.34 3.90 53.79
C ALA A 382 22.34 4.84 53.09
N SER A 383 22.63 6.00 53.70
CA SER A 383 23.25 7.16 53.03
C SER A 383 24.67 6.98 52.47
N GLY A 384 25.35 5.87 52.76
CA GLY A 384 26.69 5.57 52.23
C GLY A 384 26.69 4.94 50.84
N ASP A 385 25.92 3.87 50.64
CA ASP A 385 25.90 3.11 49.38
C ASP A 385 25.06 3.80 48.29
N ALA A 386 24.07 4.60 48.69
CA ALA A 386 23.20 5.32 47.77
C ALA A 386 23.97 6.35 46.91
N ALA A 387 24.97 7.03 47.48
CA ALA A 387 25.77 8.00 46.74
C ALA A 387 26.66 7.33 45.66
N SER A 388 27.22 6.16 45.97
CA SER A 388 28.02 5.37 45.02
C SER A 388 27.15 4.83 43.87
N LEU A 389 25.99 4.26 44.19
CA LEU A 389 25.05 3.74 43.19
C LEU A 389 24.47 4.85 42.30
N LEU A 390 24.25 6.06 42.84
CA LEU A 390 23.83 7.21 42.05
C LEU A 390 24.94 7.73 41.12
N ALA A 391 26.20 7.70 41.56
CA ALA A 391 27.34 8.06 40.71
C ALA A 391 27.51 7.05 39.55
N GLU A 392 27.37 5.76 39.83
CA GLU A 392 27.43 4.68 38.83
C GLU A 392 26.25 4.77 37.85
N LEU A 393 25.03 5.02 38.34
CA LEU A 393 23.85 5.29 37.52
C LEU A 393 24.07 6.50 36.59
N THR A 394 24.65 7.59 37.11
CA THR A 394 24.96 8.78 36.32
C THR A 394 26.02 8.50 35.25
N SER A 395 27.00 7.65 35.56
CA SER A 395 28.01 7.20 34.59
C SER A 395 27.37 6.40 33.44
N PHE A 396 26.48 5.45 33.75
CA PHE A 396 25.77 4.69 32.71
C PHE A 396 24.79 5.54 31.91
N TYR A 397 24.17 6.55 32.52
CA TYR A 397 23.38 7.52 31.76
C TYR A 397 24.23 8.33 30.77
N ARG A 398 25.43 8.76 31.17
CA ARG A 398 26.37 9.40 30.25
C ARG A 398 26.85 8.46 29.16
N GLU A 399 27.03 7.17 29.48
CA GLU A 399 27.39 6.15 28.50
C GLU A 399 26.26 5.95 27.47
N ILE A 400 24.99 5.93 27.88
CA ILE A 400 23.82 5.96 26.97
C ILE A 400 23.76 7.25 26.17
N GLU A 401 23.97 8.41 26.80
CA GLU A 401 24.00 9.69 26.08
C GLU A 401 25.12 9.71 25.04
N THR A 402 26.26 9.08 25.32
CA THR A 402 27.39 8.93 24.38
C THR A 402 27.08 7.93 23.27
N LEU A 403 26.28 6.89 23.53
CA LEU A 403 25.78 5.98 22.50
C LEU A 403 24.65 6.61 21.65
N ASN A 404 24.00 7.66 22.14
CA ASN A 404 22.92 8.37 21.46
C ASN A 404 23.36 9.70 20.79
N SER A 405 24.62 10.11 20.97
CA SER A 405 25.22 11.35 20.43
C SER A 405 26.27 11.04 19.39
#